data_AF-A0A8T5PRB6-F1
#
_entry.id   AF-A0A8T5PRB6-F1
#
_cell.length_a   1.000
_cell.length_b   1.000
_cell.length_c   1.000
_cell.angle_alpha   90.00
_cell.angle_beta   90.00
_cell.angle_gamma   90.00
#
_symmetry.space_group_name_H-M   'P 1'
#
loop_
_entity.id
_entity.type
_entity.pdbx_description
1 polymer ?
#
loop_
_entity_poly.entity_id
_entity_poly.type
_entity_poly.pdbx_seq_one_letter_code
_entity_poly.pdbx_strand_id
1 'polypeptide(L)'
;MRIPKRYGQSQIAKCPFCGQQATTTNEQNVPVCQKHKNSQLQNLKCICGSYLDIKTGKWGPYFTCINCGPINMKKALEINKL
;
A
#
# COMPACT_ATOMS: atom_id res chain seq x y z
N MET A 1 -9.12 -26.78 9.78
CA MET A 1 -8.00 -27.18 8.91
C MET A 1 -6.83 -26.22 9.14
N ARG A 2 -5.70 -26.68 9.69
CA ARG A 2 -4.52 -25.85 10.02
C ARG A 2 -3.48 -26.03 8.91
N ILE A 3 -3.31 -25.03 8.06
CA ILE A 3 -2.29 -25.05 7.01
C ILE A 3 -0.95 -24.68 7.66
N PRO A 4 0.06 -25.58 7.68
CA PRO A 4 1.35 -25.30 8.29
C PRO A 4 2.11 -24.23 7.49
N LYS A 5 2.91 -23.41 8.19
CA LYS A 5 3.81 -22.44 7.53
C LYS A 5 4.85 -23.22 6.71
N ARG A 6 4.92 -22.96 5.40
CA ARG A 6 5.96 -23.52 4.53
C ARG A 6 7.20 -22.64 4.61
N TYR A 7 8.26 -23.17 5.21
CA TYR A 7 9.55 -22.50 5.27
C TYR A 7 10.12 -22.36 3.84
N GLY A 8 10.71 -21.19 3.53
CA GLY A 8 11.18 -20.84 2.18
C GLY A 8 10.21 -19.97 1.36
N GLN A 9 8.99 -19.74 1.85
CA GLN A 9 8.03 -18.86 1.18
C GLN A 9 8.14 -17.43 1.74
N SER A 10 8.66 -16.49 0.96
CA SER A 10 8.67 -15.06 1.28
C SER A 10 7.49 -14.35 0.61
N GLN A 11 6.90 -13.36 1.28
CA GLN A 11 5.91 -12.50 0.65
C GLN A 11 6.61 -11.52 -0.29
N ILE A 12 6.40 -11.68 -1.59
CA ILE A 12 6.90 -10.75 -2.59
C ILE A 12 5.94 -9.56 -2.63
N ALA A 13 6.43 -8.39 -2.19
CA ALA A 13 5.68 -7.14 -2.32
C ALA A 13 5.56 -6.77 -3.80
N LYS A 14 4.34 -6.37 -4.22
CA LYS A 14 4.06 -5.91 -5.59
C LYS A 14 3.95 -4.39 -5.60
N CYS A 15 4.39 -3.79 -6.69
CA CYS A 15 4.27 -2.36 -6.94
C CYS A 15 2.79 -2.02 -7.21
N PRO A 16 2.22 -1.03 -6.50
CA PRO A 16 0.82 -0.63 -6.65
C PRO A 16 0.51 0.12 -7.96
N PHE A 17 1.52 0.44 -8.77
CA PHE A 17 1.32 1.14 -10.05
C PHE A 17 1.33 0.19 -11.25
N CYS A 18 2.15 -0.87 -11.21
CA CYS A 18 2.36 -1.75 -12.37
C CYS A 18 2.29 -3.24 -12.05
N GLY A 19 2.05 -3.63 -10.80
CA GLY A 19 1.95 -5.04 -10.38
C GLY A 19 3.27 -5.83 -10.42
N GLN A 20 4.37 -5.25 -10.90
CA GLN A 20 5.71 -5.85 -10.87
C GLN A 20 6.24 -5.97 -9.45
N GLN A 21 7.28 -6.78 -9.24
CA GLN A 21 7.94 -6.89 -7.95
C GLN A 21 8.47 -5.53 -7.48
N ALA A 22 8.12 -5.15 -6.25
CA ALA A 22 8.66 -3.96 -5.61
C ALA A 22 10.11 -4.21 -5.19
N THR A 23 11.01 -3.38 -5.68
CA THR A 23 12.45 -3.45 -5.42
C THR A 23 12.94 -2.31 -4.53
N THR A 24 12.18 -1.22 -4.45
CA THR A 24 12.58 0.04 -3.82
C THR A 24 11.40 0.66 -3.08
N THR A 25 11.66 1.58 -2.16
CA THR A 25 10.62 2.41 -1.52
C THR A 25 10.62 3.81 -2.09
N ASN A 26 9.43 4.41 -2.22
CA ASN A 26 9.28 5.84 -2.51
C ASN A 26 9.45 6.66 -1.21
N GLU A 27 9.52 7.99 -1.29
CA GLU A 27 9.51 8.98 -0.21
C GLU A 27 8.36 8.77 0.79
N GLN A 28 7.20 8.32 0.30
CA GLN A 28 6.03 7.96 1.11
C GLN A 28 6.18 6.59 1.82
N ASN A 29 7.36 5.97 1.75
CA ASN A 29 7.67 4.62 2.23
C ASN A 29 6.83 3.50 1.60
N VAL A 30 6.24 3.77 0.43
CA VAL A 30 5.46 2.82 -0.36
C VAL A 30 6.41 1.90 -1.15
N PRO A 31 6.24 0.58 -1.12
CA PRO A 31 7.04 -0.34 -1.91
C PRO A 31 6.66 -0.22 -3.41
N VAL A 32 7.60 0.25 -4.22
CA VAL A 32 7.45 0.51 -5.66
C VAL A 32 8.58 -0.16 -6.46
N CYS A 33 8.41 -0.30 -7.77
CA CYS A 33 9.52 -0.66 -8.66
C CYS A 33 10.43 0.56 -8.91
N GLN A 34 11.64 0.34 -9.42
CA GLN A 34 12.59 1.44 -9.66
C GLN A 34 12.05 2.54 -10.59
N LYS A 35 11.20 2.18 -11.56
CA LYS A 35 10.56 3.14 -12.48
C LYS A 35 9.62 4.10 -11.78
N HIS A 36 8.96 3.63 -10.71
CA HIS A 36 7.96 4.37 -9.94
C HIS A 36 8.54 4.93 -8.64
N LYS A 37 9.86 5.05 -8.54
CA LYS A 37 10.53 5.59 -7.36
C LYS A 37 10.08 7.03 -7.05
N ASN A 38 9.82 7.83 -8.07
CA ASN A 38 9.46 9.25 -7.93
C ASN A 38 7.94 9.49 -8.03
N SER A 39 7.13 8.46 -8.29
CA SER A 39 5.69 8.62 -8.47
C SER A 39 4.95 8.53 -7.14
N GLN A 40 4.41 9.66 -6.69
CA GLN A 40 3.69 9.75 -5.43
C GLN A 40 2.21 9.36 -5.59
N LEU A 41 1.66 8.67 -4.60
CA LEU A 41 0.23 8.42 -4.50
C LEU A 41 -0.43 9.67 -3.91
N GLN A 42 -1.00 10.51 -4.78
CA GLN A 42 -1.74 11.71 -4.40
C GLN A 42 -3.23 11.54 -4.72
N ASN A 43 -4.10 12.21 -3.97
CA ASN A 43 -5.55 12.30 -4.21
C ASN A 43 -6.32 10.97 -4.11
N LEU A 44 -5.91 10.05 -3.24
CA LEU A 44 -6.66 8.84 -2.96
C LEU A 44 -7.93 9.17 -2.17
N LYS A 45 -9.07 8.62 -2.63
CA LYS A 45 -10.36 8.82 -1.97
C LYS A 45 -10.73 7.60 -1.14
N CYS A 46 -11.35 7.88 0.00
CA CYS A 46 -12.00 6.87 0.82
C CYS A 46 -13.42 6.57 0.28
N ILE A 47 -14.02 5.47 0.73
CA ILE A 47 -15.42 5.11 0.42
C ILE A 47 -16.39 6.23 0.83
N CYS A 48 -16.08 6.96 1.90
CA CYS A 48 -16.89 8.10 2.36
C CYS A 48 -16.71 9.39 1.53
N GLY A 49 -15.88 9.38 0.49
CA GLY A 49 -15.62 10.54 -0.37
C GLY A 49 -14.56 11.52 0.15
N SER A 50 -14.09 11.37 1.39
CA SER A 50 -12.99 12.16 1.95
C SER A 50 -11.62 11.70 1.44
N TYR A 51 -10.63 12.59 1.52
CA TYR A 51 -9.25 12.29 1.17
C TYR A 51 -8.59 11.33 2.18
N LEU A 52 -7.68 10.50 1.67
CA LEU A 52 -6.85 9.61 2.46
C LEU A 52 -5.45 10.21 2.63
N ASP A 53 -5.05 10.38 3.88
CA ASP A 53 -3.69 10.77 4.23
C ASP A 53 -2.82 9.54 4.37
N ILE A 54 -1.61 9.58 3.82
CA ILE A 54 -0.60 8.52 4.01
C ILE A 54 0.14 8.80 5.32
N LYS A 55 0.17 7.81 6.20
CA LYS A 55 0.99 7.82 7.41
C LYS A 55 1.87 6.58 7.45
N THR A 56 3.00 6.70 8.13
CA THR A 56 3.95 5.60 8.31
C THR A 56 3.88 5.07 9.73
N GLY A 57 3.85 3.75 9.87
CA GLY A 57 3.86 3.06 11.15
C GLY A 57 4.98 2.02 11.19
N LYS A 58 5.10 1.32 12.32
CA LYS A 58 6.12 0.28 12.54
C LYS A 58 6.09 -0.84 11.48
N TRP A 59 4.92 -1.11 10.90
CA TRP A 59 4.71 -2.19 9.92
C TRP A 59 4.60 -1.72 8.48
N GLY A 60 4.88 -0.44 8.21
CA GLY A 60 4.83 0.15 6.87
C GLY A 60 3.80 1.28 6.74
N PRO A 61 3.57 1.77 5.51
CA PRO A 61 2.62 2.83 5.24
C PRO A 61 1.17 2.33 5.36
N TYR A 62 0.32 3.18 5.92
CA TYR A 62 -1.12 2.98 6.02
C TYR A 62 -1.84 4.27 5.64
N PHE A 63 -3.12 4.15 5.28
CA PHE A 63 -3.93 5.32 4.97
C PHE A 63 -4.80 5.67 6.17
N THR A 64 -5.06 6.95 6.39
CA THR A 64 -6.03 7.42 7.37
C THR A 64 -7.04 8.31 6.69
N CYS A 65 -8.31 7.99 6.86
CA CYS A 65 -9.41 8.89 6.55
C CYS A 65 -9.83 9.63 7.82
N ILE A 66 -10.10 10.93 7.73
CA ILE A 66 -10.61 11.72 8.86
C ILE A 66 -11.93 11.14 9.39
N ASN A 67 -12.80 10.66 8.51
CA ASN A 67 -14.14 10.19 8.88
C ASN A 67 -14.21 8.68 9.18
N CYS A 68 -13.41 7.85 8.51
CA CYS A 68 -13.46 6.38 8.65
C CYS A 68 -12.32 5.80 9.50
N GLY A 69 -11.30 6.60 9.83
CA GLY A 69 -10.12 6.15 10.57
C GLY A 69 -9.07 5.45 9.71
N PRO A 70 -8.22 4.59 10.31
CA PRO A 70 -7.11 3.94 9.63
C PRO A 70 -7.59 2.81 8.71
N ILE A 71 -7.08 2.81 7.48
CA ILE A 71 -7.39 1.85 6.42
C ILE A 71 -6.08 1.19 5.97
N ASN A 72 -6.14 -0.13 5.82
CA ASN A 72 -5.02 -0.89 5.30
C ASN A 72 -4.69 -0.47 3.86
N MET A 73 -3.39 -0.38 3.58
CA MET A 73 -2.86 -0.01 2.27
C MET A 73 -3.52 -0.78 1.12
N LYS A 74 -3.62 -2.10 1.25
CA LYS A 74 -4.23 -2.97 0.24
C LYS A 74 -5.69 -2.59 -0.07
N LYS A 75 -6.49 -2.30 0.96
CA LYS A 75 -7.90 -1.90 0.78
C LYS A 75 -8.01 -0.54 0.11
N ALA A 76 -7.17 0.42 0.50
CA ALA A 76 -7.18 1.75 -0.09
C ALA A 76 -6.81 1.73 -1.58
N LEU A 77 -5.86 0.88 -1.97
CA LEU A 77 -5.47 0.67 -3.37
C LEU A 77 -6.60 0.00 -4.18
N GLU A 78 -7.22 -1.04 -3.62
CA GLU A 78 -8.38 -1.71 -4.24
C GLU A 78 -9.54 -0.75 -4.52
N ILE A 79 -9.86 0.15 -3.58
CA ILE A 79 -10.93 1.16 -3.74
C ILE A 79 -10.60 2.12 -4.89
N ASN A 80 -9.34 2.52 -5.03
CA ASN A 80 -8.90 3.48 -6.04
C ASN A 80 -8.46 2.80 -7.36
N LYS A 81 -8.70 1.48 -7.49
CA LYS A 81 -8.38 0.65 -8.67
C LYS A 81 -6.90 0.73 -9.10
N LEU A 82 -5.99 0.73 -8.13
CA LEU A 82 -4.54 0.66 -8.33
C LEU A 82 -3.98 -0.72 -7.93
#